data_AF-A0A7T1HQF1-F1
#
_entry.id   AF-A0A7T1HQF1-F1
#
_cell.length_a   1.000
_cell.length_b   1.000
_cell.length_c   1.000
_cell.angle_alpha   90.00
_cell.angle_beta   90.00
_cell.angle_gamma   90.00
#
_symmetry.space_group_name_H-M   'P 1'
#
loop_
_entity.id
_entity.type
_entity.pdbx_description
1 polymer ?
#
loop_
_entity_poly.entity_id
_entity_poly.type
_entity_poly.pdbx_seq_one_letter_code
_entity_poly.pdbx_strand_id
1 'polypeptide(L)'
;MHEVDMTKCLLLSLQEWKLQHAPRVPVVEVVHLQVGDFTCVEPDALRFTYAAVVQTTWLAGSELRIERIPLQARCVVCQATYSPNPQQAYQSPCCNHPMEEILSGRELKIRSIDYGFPDAADPAQSAPDGTASPSLRSSPRQQAEAIVPEPCPVA
;
A
#
# COMPACT_ATOMS: atom_id res chain seq x y z
N MET A 1 4.28 1.66 20.12
CA MET A 1 2.91 1.99 19.65
C MET A 1 2.75 1.24 18.35
N HIS A 2 1.77 0.33 18.26
CA HIS A 2 1.68 -0.69 17.22
C HIS A 2 1.70 -0.11 15.79
N GLU A 3 1.01 1.01 15.56
CA GLU A 3 0.87 1.67 14.25
C GLU A 3 2.11 2.44 13.80
N VAL A 4 2.86 2.99 14.76
CA VAL A 4 4.14 3.66 14.48
C VAL A 4 5.16 2.63 13.99
N ASP A 5 5.18 1.44 14.59
CA ASP A 5 6.10 0.38 14.21
C ASP A 5 5.73 -0.22 12.83
N MET A 6 4.43 -0.37 12.53
CA MET A 6 3.97 -0.73 11.19
C MET A 6 4.35 0.31 10.13
N THR A 7 4.23 1.60 10.46
CA THR A 7 4.65 2.68 9.56
C THR A 7 6.14 2.60 9.25
N LYS A 8 6.98 2.33 10.25
CA LYS A 8 8.43 2.14 10.04
C LYS A 8 8.71 0.95 9.12
N CYS A 9 8.04 -0.20 9.33
CA CYS A 9 8.19 -1.36 8.46
C CYS A 9 7.81 -1.03 7.00
N LEU A 10 6.71 -0.32 6.79
CA LEU A 10 6.31 0.15 5.46
C LEU A 10 7.39 1.03 4.81
N LEU A 11 7.96 1.97 5.57
CA LEU A 11 9.04 2.84 5.07
C LEU A 11 10.30 2.05 4.71
N LEU A 12 10.65 1.02 5.49
CA LEU A 12 11.78 0.15 5.19
C LEU A 12 11.56 -0.62 3.87
N SER A 13 10.36 -1.17 3.65
CA SER A 13 10.03 -1.83 2.37
C SER A 13 10.09 -0.87 1.19
N LEU A 14 9.59 0.36 1.34
CA LEU A 14 9.68 1.39 0.30
C LEU A 14 11.14 1.79 0.05
N GLN A 15 11.97 1.87 1.09
CA GLN A 15 13.39 2.17 0.98
C GLN A 15 14.11 1.08 0.17
N GLU A 16 13.84 -0.19 0.46
CA GLU A 16 14.40 -1.32 -0.30
C GLU A 16 13.97 -1.28 -1.77
N TRP A 17 12.69 -1.04 -2.03
CA TRP A 17 12.18 -0.87 -3.40
C TRP A 17 12.86 0.29 -4.14
N LYS A 18 13.12 1.41 -3.46
CA LYS A 18 13.87 2.54 -4.05
C LYS A 18 15.28 2.13 -4.47
N LEU A 19 15.98 1.31 -3.68
CA LEU A 19 17.34 0.88 -4.00
C LEU A 19 17.41 0.10 -5.32
N GLN A 20 16.34 -0.60 -5.69
CA GLN A 20 16.23 -1.31 -6.97
C GLN A 20 16.19 -0.37 -8.18
N HIS A 21 15.87 0.92 -7.98
CA HIS A 21 15.79 1.94 -9.04
C HIS A 21 17.04 2.81 -9.14
N ALA A 22 18.06 2.54 -8.32
CA ALA A 22 19.33 3.26 -8.36
C ALA A 22 19.97 3.19 -9.76
N PRO A 23 20.61 4.28 -10.24
CA PRO A 23 20.95 5.50 -9.50
C PRO A 23 19.85 6.57 -9.45
N ARG A 24 18.70 6.34 -10.10
CA ARG A 24 17.62 7.34 -10.15
C ARG A 24 16.78 7.25 -8.87
N VAL A 25 16.40 8.41 -8.34
CA VAL A 25 15.47 8.48 -7.21
C VAL A 25 14.06 8.71 -7.77
N PRO A 26 13.13 7.77 -7.59
CA PRO A 26 11.73 7.99 -7.99
C PRO A 26 11.08 9.04 -7.09
N VAL A 27 10.20 9.85 -7.68
CA VAL A 27 9.27 10.71 -6.97
C VAL A 27 7.95 9.95 -6.84
N VAL A 28 7.55 9.66 -5.61
CA VAL A 28 6.33 8.90 -5.32
C VAL A 28 5.18 9.86 -5.11
N GLU A 29 4.09 9.65 -5.83
CA GLU A 29 2.86 10.41 -5.68
C GLU A 29 1.90 9.73 -4.71
N VAL A 30 1.68 8.42 -4.90
CA VAL A 30 0.72 7.64 -4.11
C VAL A 30 1.24 6.24 -3.82
N VAL A 31 1.16 5.81 -2.57
CA VAL A 31 1.36 4.42 -2.15
C VAL A 31 0.00 3.78 -1.91
N HIS A 32 -0.33 2.71 -2.62
CA HIS A 32 -1.56 1.96 -2.44
C HIS A 32 -1.30 0.76 -1.55
N LEU A 33 -1.91 0.73 -0.37
CA LEU A 33 -1.75 -0.31 0.65
C LEU A 33 -3.06 -1.07 0.81
N GLN A 34 -2.98 -2.40 0.87
CA GLN A 34 -4.09 -3.24 1.27
C GLN A 34 -3.98 -3.56 2.76
N VAL A 35 -5.06 -3.31 3.49
CA VAL A 35 -5.18 -3.59 4.93
C VAL A 35 -6.42 -4.45 5.16
N GLY A 36 -6.20 -5.67 5.62
CA GLY A 36 -7.26 -6.62 5.91
C GLY A 36 -7.89 -6.37 7.27
N ASP A 37 -9.20 -6.53 7.39
CA ASP A 37 -9.95 -6.24 8.62
C ASP A 37 -9.56 -7.12 9.82
N PHE A 38 -8.90 -8.27 9.59
CA PHE A 38 -8.41 -9.17 10.64
C PHE A 38 -7.00 -8.83 11.12
N THR A 39 -6.35 -7.82 10.55
CA THR A 39 -5.03 -7.36 10.99
C THR A 39 -5.09 -6.47 12.23
N CYS A 40 -6.30 -6.05 12.65
CA CYS A 40 -6.52 -5.11 13.76
C CYS A 40 -5.82 -3.74 13.58
N VAL A 41 -5.41 -3.41 12.35
CA VAL A 41 -4.81 -2.12 12.03
C VAL A 41 -5.89 -1.08 11.82
N GLU A 42 -5.76 0.06 12.50
CA GLU A 42 -6.64 1.21 12.29
C GLU A 42 -6.13 2.06 11.11
N PRO A 43 -6.84 2.10 9.95
CA PRO A 43 -6.34 2.78 8.75
C PRO A 43 -6.07 4.27 8.94
N ASP A 44 -6.90 4.95 9.73
CA ASP A 44 -6.75 6.39 9.95
C ASP A 44 -5.54 6.71 10.83
N ALA A 45 -5.25 5.86 11.81
CA ALA A 45 -4.04 5.96 12.61
C ALA A 45 -2.80 5.74 11.73
N LEU A 46 -2.83 4.77 10.82
CA LEU A 46 -1.72 4.48 9.91
C LEU A 46 -1.48 5.63 8.91
N ARG A 47 -2.53 6.24 8.37
CA ARG A 47 -2.42 7.44 7.52
C ARG A 47 -1.79 8.60 8.28
N PHE A 48 -2.21 8.81 9.53
CA PHE A 48 -1.68 9.87 10.38
C PHE A 48 -0.19 9.68 10.67
N THR A 49 0.21 8.48 11.11
CA THR A 49 1.62 8.19 11.40
C THR A 49 2.47 8.24 10.14
N TYR A 50 1.96 7.75 9.00
CA TYR A 50 2.63 7.89 7.71
C TYR A 50 2.89 9.36 7.36
N ALA A 51 1.84 10.19 7.35
CA ALA A 51 1.95 11.60 7.00
C ALA A 51 2.93 12.37 7.91
N ALA A 52 3.04 11.99 9.18
CA ALA A 52 4.00 12.59 10.11
C ALA A 52 5.44 12.15 9.81
N VAL A 53 5.67 10.87 9.51
CA VAL A 53 7.03 10.33 9.34
C VAL A 53 7.61 10.66 7.96
N VAL A 54 6.79 10.71 6.90
CA VAL A 54 7.31 10.91 5.54
C VAL A 54 7.86 12.32 5.25
N GLN A 55 7.49 13.33 6.04
CA GLN A 55 7.86 14.74 5.81
C GLN A 55 9.37 14.97 5.71
N THR A 56 10.17 14.15 6.39
CA THR A 56 11.64 14.27 6.42
C THR A 56 12.34 13.21 5.55
N THR A 57 11.61 12.58 4.64
CA THR A 57 12.10 11.47 3.82
C THR A 57 11.95 11.75 2.32
N TRP A 58 12.45 10.86 1.46
CA TRP A 58 12.26 10.94 0.00
C TRP A 58 10.82 10.69 -0.45
N LEU A 59 9.94 10.29 0.47
CA LEU A 59 8.49 10.15 0.27
C LEU A 59 7.73 11.45 0.63
N ALA A 60 8.43 12.54 0.93
CA ALA A 60 7.79 13.81 1.25
C ALA A 60 6.82 14.23 0.14
N GLY A 61 5.57 14.52 0.52
CA GLY A 61 4.49 14.88 -0.42
C GLY A 61 3.70 13.71 -1.00
N SER A 62 4.08 12.46 -0.72
CA SER A 62 3.32 11.29 -1.15
C SER A 62 2.07 11.03 -0.30
N GLU A 63 1.01 10.50 -0.93
CA GLU A 63 -0.24 10.11 -0.29
C GLU A 63 -0.26 8.60 0.02
N LEU A 64 -0.77 8.20 1.19
CA LEU A 64 -1.05 6.79 1.49
C LEU A 64 -2.54 6.49 1.27
N ARG A 65 -2.84 5.71 0.23
CA ARG A 65 -4.20 5.21 -0.03
C ARG A 65 -4.35 3.79 0.48
N ILE A 66 -5.27 3.62 1.42
CA ILE A 66 -5.56 2.32 2.03
C ILE A 66 -6.87 1.75 1.46
N GLU A 67 -6.77 0.58 0.86
CA GLU A 67 -7.87 -0.29 0.47
C GLU A 67 -8.12 -1.30 1.60
N ARG A 68 -9.35 -1.30 2.15
CA ARG A 68 -9.74 -2.27 3.18
C ARG A 68 -10.15 -3.58 2.53
N ILE A 69 -9.58 -4.68 3.00
CA ILE A 69 -9.94 -6.03 2.53
C ILE A 69 -10.81 -6.71 3.59
N PRO A 70 -12.07 -7.05 3.25
CA PRO A 70 -12.98 -7.64 4.21
C PRO A 70 -12.51 -9.04 4.64
N LEU A 71 -12.80 -9.38 5.88
CA LEU A 71 -12.60 -10.73 6.40
C LEU A 71 -13.59 -11.70 5.70
N GLN A 72 -13.04 -12.68 4.99
CA GLN A 72 -13.79 -13.81 4.45
C GLN A 72 -13.17 -15.10 4.94
N ALA A 73 -14.03 -16.07 5.28
CA ALA A 73 -13.64 -17.39 5.73
C ALA A 73 -14.33 -18.47 4.91
N ARG A 74 -13.73 -19.66 4.91
CA ARG A 74 -14.34 -20.89 4.40
C ARG A 74 -14.52 -21.87 5.55
N CYS A 75 -15.71 -22.47 5.64
CA CYS A 75 -15.94 -23.55 6.59
C CYS A 75 -15.42 -24.86 6.01
N VAL A 76 -14.58 -25.58 6.76
CA VAL A 76 -14.05 -26.87 6.30
C VAL A 76 -15.11 -27.99 6.27
N VAL A 77 -16.19 -27.84 7.04
CA VAL A 77 -17.28 -28.84 7.13
C VAL A 77 -18.31 -28.65 6.03
N CYS A 78 -18.92 -27.45 5.93
CA CYS A 78 -19.97 -27.20 4.94
C CYS A 78 -19.46 -26.60 3.63
N GLN A 79 -18.16 -26.27 3.54
CA GLN A 79 -17.50 -25.67 2.37
C GLN A 79 -18.07 -24.29 1.96
N ALA A 80 -18.96 -23.71 2.78
CA ALA A 80 -19.51 -22.39 2.52
C ALA A 80 -18.46 -21.31 2.79
N THR A 81 -18.36 -20.34 1.88
CA THR A 81 -17.68 -19.08 2.11
C THR A 81 -18.64 -18.11 2.81
N TYR A 82 -18.16 -17.44 3.85
CA TYR A 82 -18.95 -16.49 4.62
C TYR A 82 -18.08 -15.34 5.13
N SER A 83 -18.72 -14.25 5.56
CA SER A 83 -18.08 -13.13 6.25
C SER A 83 -18.24 -13.33 7.77
N PRO A 84 -17.16 -13.70 8.48
CA PRO A 84 -17.18 -13.90 9.92
C PRO A 84 -17.61 -12.63 10.67
N ASN A 85 -18.44 -12.83 11.70
CA ASN A 85 -18.97 -11.76 12.53
C ASN A 85 -18.57 -11.98 14.00
N PRO A 86 -17.96 -10.99 14.69
CA PRO A 86 -17.64 -11.10 16.11
C PRO A 86 -18.85 -11.45 17.00
N GLN A 87 -20.04 -10.95 16.67
CA GLN A 87 -21.28 -11.20 17.39
C GLN A 87 -21.72 -12.67 17.33
N GLN A 88 -21.23 -13.41 16.32
CA GLN A 88 -21.48 -14.85 16.15
C GLN A 88 -20.22 -15.68 16.48
N ALA A 89 -19.29 -15.11 17.25
CA ALA A 89 -18.00 -15.72 17.59
C ALA A 89 -17.23 -16.23 16.34
N TYR A 90 -17.37 -15.52 15.21
CA TYR A 90 -16.76 -15.86 13.93
C TYR A 90 -17.19 -17.21 13.34
N GLN A 91 -18.24 -17.85 13.85
CA GLN A 91 -18.66 -19.19 13.40
C GLN A 91 -19.35 -19.18 12.03
N SER A 92 -19.30 -20.32 11.36
CA SER A 92 -20.06 -20.57 10.13
C SER A 92 -21.56 -20.43 10.38
N PRO A 93 -22.29 -19.62 9.59
CA PRO A 93 -23.74 -19.44 9.77
C PRO A 93 -24.56 -20.68 9.39
N CYS A 94 -23.95 -21.66 8.72
CA CYS A 94 -24.63 -22.86 8.25
C CYS A 94 -24.60 -24.01 9.28
N CYS A 95 -23.45 -24.23 9.91
CA CYS A 95 -23.23 -25.39 10.79
C CYS A 95 -22.64 -25.02 12.17
N ASN A 96 -22.47 -23.74 12.47
CA ASN A 96 -21.86 -23.21 13.70
C ASN A 96 -20.43 -23.69 13.95
N HIS A 97 -19.77 -24.27 12.94
CA HIS A 97 -18.38 -24.65 13.05
C HIS A 97 -17.50 -23.40 13.26
N PRO A 98 -16.54 -23.41 14.19
CA PRO A 98 -15.61 -22.30 14.37
C PRO A 98 -14.84 -21.99 13.08
N MET A 99 -14.47 -20.72 12.90
CA MET A 99 -13.62 -20.29 11.79
C MET A 99 -12.23 -20.92 11.92
N GLU A 100 -11.84 -21.67 10.90
CA GLU A 100 -10.50 -22.25 10.79
C GLU A 100 -9.74 -21.70 9.58
N GLU A 101 -10.42 -21.56 8.44
CA GLU A 101 -9.80 -21.11 7.21
C GLU A 101 -10.21 -19.68 6.86
N ILE A 102 -9.22 -18.79 6.80
CA ILE A 102 -9.37 -17.39 6.38
C ILE A 102 -8.93 -17.28 4.92
N LEU A 103 -9.83 -16.80 4.06
CA LEU A 103 -9.57 -16.58 2.65
C LEU A 103 -9.02 -15.18 2.36
N SER A 104 -9.50 -14.17 3.10
CA SER A 104 -9.07 -12.77 2.97
C SER A 104 -9.25 -12.03 4.29
N GLY A 105 -8.66 -10.84 4.40
CA GLY A 105 -8.72 -10.00 5.60
C GLY A 105 -7.43 -10.03 6.43
N ARG A 106 -6.38 -10.72 5.97
CA ARG A 106 -5.05 -10.78 6.64
C ARG A 106 -3.99 -9.94 5.92
N GLU A 107 -4.39 -9.15 4.93
CA GLU A 107 -3.49 -8.41 4.08
C GLU A 107 -2.89 -7.23 4.85
N LEU A 108 -1.57 -7.07 4.76
CA LEU A 108 -0.88 -5.84 5.11
C LEU A 108 0.28 -5.69 4.13
N LYS A 109 -0.03 -5.23 2.91
CA LYS A 109 0.91 -5.26 1.79
C LYS A 109 0.74 -4.08 0.85
N ILE A 110 1.84 -3.68 0.22
CA ILE A 110 1.83 -2.65 -0.83
C ILE A 110 1.25 -3.29 -2.09
N ARG A 111 0.12 -2.78 -2.56
CA ARG A 111 -0.54 -3.21 -3.80
C ARG A 111 0.16 -2.64 -5.02
N SER A 112 0.44 -1.35 -4.99
CA SER A 112 1.07 -0.62 -6.09
C SER A 112 1.62 0.72 -5.60
N ILE A 113 2.57 1.27 -6.36
CA ILE A 113 3.15 2.58 -6.11
C ILE A 113 2.99 3.39 -7.40
N ASP A 114 2.39 4.58 -7.29
CA ASP A 114 2.35 5.56 -8.36
C ASP A 114 3.59 6.46 -8.22
N TYR A 115 4.47 6.42 -9.21
CA TYR A 115 5.73 7.16 -9.20
C TYR A 115 6.12 7.65 -10.59
N GLY A 116 6.95 8.68 -10.60
CA GLY A 116 7.66 9.17 -11.78
C GLY A 116 9.14 9.28 -11.50
N PHE A 117 9.92 9.51 -12.54
CA PHE A 117 11.26 10.01 -12.38
C PHE A 117 11.26 11.49 -12.76
N PRO A 118 11.92 12.36 -11.98
CA PRO A 118 12.21 13.68 -12.48
C PRO A 118 13.03 13.48 -13.76
N ASP A 119 12.55 14.03 -14.87
CA ASP A 119 13.38 14.13 -16.05
C ASP A 119 14.62 14.93 -15.65
N ALA A 120 15.80 14.41 -16.02
CA ALA A 120 17.01 15.18 -15.91
C ALA A 120 16.73 16.50 -16.64
N ALA A 121 16.77 17.61 -15.91
CA ALA A 121 16.49 18.93 -16.45
C ALA A 121 17.19 19.06 -17.80
N ASP A 122 16.41 19.10 -18.88
CA ASP A 122 16.93 19.41 -20.19
C ASP A 122 17.44 20.85 -20.09
N PRO A 123 18.75 21.14 -20.23
CA PRO A 123 19.28 22.49 -20.06
C PRO A 123 18.84 23.46 -21.18
N ALA A 124 17.83 23.09 -21.98
CA ALA A 124 17.34 23.82 -23.15
C ALA A 124 16.14 24.74 -22.88
N GLN A 125 15.90 25.16 -21.64
CA GLN A 125 14.90 26.20 -21.32
C GLN A 125 15.56 27.45 -20.74
N SER A 126 16.49 28.03 -21.49
CA SER A 126 16.98 29.39 -21.33
C SER A 126 16.95 30.12 -22.66
N ALA A 127 15.75 30.36 -23.19
CA ALA A 127 15.51 31.41 -24.16
C ALA A 127 14.03 31.86 -24.10
N PRO A 128 13.73 33.16 -23.91
CA PRO A 128 12.41 33.68 -24.19
C PRO A 128 12.35 34.04 -25.68
N ASP A 129 11.51 33.37 -26.46
CA ASP A 129 10.62 34.06 -27.40
C ASP A 129 9.72 33.09 -28.18
N GLY A 130 8.48 33.54 -28.40
CA GLY A 130 7.77 33.35 -29.66
C GLY A 130 7.19 31.97 -29.98
N THR A 131 5.87 31.88 -29.84
CA THR A 131 4.94 31.13 -30.73
C THR A 131 5.15 29.63 -30.93
N ALA A 132 4.26 28.81 -30.35
CA ALA A 132 3.26 27.98 -31.07
C ALA A 132 2.83 26.71 -30.28
N SER A 133 1.50 26.52 -30.22
CA SER A 133 0.70 25.31 -29.99
C SER A 133 0.94 24.40 -28.76
N PRO A 134 -0.11 24.09 -27.97
CA PRO A 134 -0.04 23.04 -26.96
C PRO A 134 -0.37 21.69 -27.60
N SER A 135 0.66 20.89 -27.91
CA SER A 135 0.49 19.45 -28.09
C SER A 135 0.65 18.79 -26.73
N LEU A 136 -0.47 18.31 -26.17
CA LEU A 136 -0.53 17.54 -24.94
C LEU A 136 0.42 16.34 -25.02
N ARG A 137 1.48 16.33 -24.20
CA ARG A 137 2.26 15.13 -23.91
C ARG A 137 1.88 14.63 -22.53
N SER A 138 1.06 13.59 -22.51
CA SER A 138 0.81 12.78 -21.33
C SER A 138 2.00 11.85 -21.09
N SER A 139 2.74 12.05 -20.00
CA SER A 139 3.78 11.10 -19.55
C SER A 139 3.18 9.74 -19.21
N PRO A 140 3.91 8.64 -19.49
CA PRO A 140 3.43 7.29 -19.19
C PRO A 140 3.51 7.02 -17.68
N ARG A 141 2.35 6.87 -17.04
CA ARG A 141 2.23 6.34 -15.67
C ARG A 141 2.70 4.90 -15.67
N GLN A 142 3.76 4.58 -14.94
CA GLN A 142 4.21 3.19 -14.75
C GLN A 142 3.72 2.69 -13.39
N GLN A 143 3.05 1.54 -13.39
CA GLN A 143 2.61 0.82 -12.21
C GLN A 143 3.62 -0.30 -11.93
N ALA A 144 4.13 -0.37 -10.70
CA ALA A 144 4.85 -1.53 -10.21
C ALA A 144 3.88 -2.45 -9.45
N GLU A 145 3.88 -3.75 -9.78
CA GLU A 145 3.05 -4.77 -9.13
C GLU A 145 3.59 -5.20 -7.74
N ALA A 146 2.69 -5.80 -6.97
CA ALA A 146 2.74 -6.03 -5.53
C ALA A 146 4.08 -6.55 -4.99
N ILE A 147 4.61 -5.84 -3.99
CA ILE A 147 5.74 -6.28 -3.16
C ILE A 147 5.15 -6.87 -1.89
N VAL A 148 5.26 -8.18 -1.75
CA VAL A 148 4.82 -8.90 -0.55
C VAL A 148 5.94 -8.75 0.50
N PRO A 149 5.70 -8.11 1.66
CA PRO A 149 6.68 -8.11 2.73
C PRO A 149 6.78 -9.52 3.30
N GLU A 150 8.00 -10.08 3.35
CA GLU A 150 8.23 -11.37 4.00
C GLU A 150 7.91 -11.31 5.50
N PRO A 151 7.35 -12.37 6.09
CA PRO A 151 7.01 -12.39 7.50
C PRO A 151 8.27 -12.33 8.36
N CYS A 152 8.30 -11.36 9.28
CA CYS A 152 9.36 -11.18 10.26
C CYS A 152 9.52 -12.46 11.11
N PRO A 153 10.74 -13.01 11.29
CA PRO A 153 10.95 -14.20 12.10
C PRO A 153 10.74 -13.85 13.57
N VAL A 154 9.74 -14.49 14.19
CA VAL A 154 9.52 -14.44 15.64
C VAL A 154 10.49 -15.42 16.31
N ALA A 155 11.25 -14.92 17.27
CA ALA A 155 12.20 -15.69 18.09
C ALA A 155 11.52 -16.71 19.01
#